data_AF-A0A094HQZ1-F1
#
_entry.id   AF-A0A094HQZ1-F1
#
_cell.length_a   1.000
_cell.length_b   1.000
_cell.length_c   1.000
_cell.angle_alpha   90.00
_cell.angle_beta   90.00
_cell.angle_gamma   90.00
#
_symmetry.space_group_name_H-M   'P 1'
#
loop_
_entity.id
_entity.type
_entity.pdbx_description
1 polymer ?
#
loop_
_entity_poly.entity_id
_entity_poly.type
_entity_poly.pdbx_seq_one_letter_code
_entity_poly.pdbx_strand_id
1 'polypeptide(L)'
;MTKPTPRPGDDGYSLYVSDPTPSFPLERIRKQDEEIQIPPTSPTPHRRSHPDRTLKILSILLAILAGCAITGGSTYALARDVQRSIENSRGAMNSRDYKHWMHIARTAVYDACYHGCTNCNNPSYAYDACAKTAEVNITGVICDGNVMWNWKDRYPIACLQAIGEICKRDMFRSARRNHLKKFAYIVLTVLAGVVGGFLTYGIFWCWVCQYRKHIAAKARQKSAVWPRENGYGYGQPPPPPPTMWESGTEKISTPLKTGVAPPMKASKKTGRRSLSWGQLSLAALATVPGKAAAYPCTGYDDVANQYFVDANRSTFGVVSGWMSNCYRYRRRSGKRWCTRTRRNVAPIDYVNEILPSVVGCGFELVEAVEGDTNLRIANPLIEKEWRVTIRVNGYNLTKSTETDRSIQCLHDISKSNK
;
A
#
# COMPACT_ATOMS: atom_id res chain seq x y z
N MET A 1 -52.01 3.45 5.54
CA MET A 1 -51.69 4.89 5.66
C MET A 1 -50.30 5.12 5.10
N THR A 2 -50.23 5.45 3.81
CA THR A 2 -48.98 5.54 3.03
C THR A 2 -48.66 7.01 2.77
N LYS A 3 -47.43 7.39 3.11
CA LYS A 3 -46.87 8.75 3.06
C LYS A 3 -46.59 9.15 1.60
N PRO A 4 -47.00 10.34 1.13
CA PRO A 4 -46.75 10.73 -0.26
C PRO A 4 -45.34 11.29 -0.45
N THR A 5 -44.72 10.90 -1.55
CA THR A 5 -43.42 11.35 -2.06
C THR A 5 -43.57 12.74 -2.73
N PRO A 6 -42.67 13.72 -2.51
CA PRO A 6 -42.74 15.01 -3.19
C PRO A 6 -42.12 14.95 -4.59
N ARG A 7 -42.77 15.64 -5.53
CA ARG A 7 -42.28 15.93 -6.89
C ARG A 7 -41.13 16.95 -6.85
N PRO A 8 -40.17 16.89 -7.80
CA PRO A 8 -39.21 17.96 -8.00
C PRO A 8 -39.87 19.07 -8.82
N GLY A 9 -39.98 20.26 -8.24
CA GLY A 9 -40.38 21.48 -8.91
C GLY A 9 -39.19 22.13 -9.61
N ASP A 10 -39.45 22.54 -10.85
CA ASP A 10 -38.84 23.71 -11.48
C ASP A 10 -38.88 24.92 -10.53
N ASP A 11 -37.86 25.77 -10.60
CA ASP A 11 -37.99 27.23 -10.74
C ASP A 11 -36.66 27.95 -10.46
N GLY A 12 -36.33 28.91 -11.33
CA GLY A 12 -35.63 30.13 -10.91
C GLY A 12 -34.16 30.27 -11.28
N TYR A 13 -33.84 30.40 -12.58
CA TYR A 13 -32.60 31.08 -12.97
C TYR A 13 -32.74 32.59 -12.69
N SER A 14 -31.88 33.06 -11.79
CA SER A 14 -31.76 34.42 -11.31
C SER A 14 -31.29 35.37 -12.43
N LEU A 15 -32.04 36.47 -12.57
CA LEU A 15 -31.72 37.66 -13.34
C LEU A 15 -30.36 38.24 -12.94
N TYR A 16 -29.49 38.42 -13.93
CA TYR A 16 -28.30 39.27 -13.82
C TYR A 16 -28.75 40.71 -13.57
N VAL A 17 -28.43 41.23 -12.38
CA VAL A 17 -28.44 42.67 -12.09
C VAL A 17 -27.12 43.24 -12.58
N SER A 18 -27.20 44.15 -13.55
CA SER A 18 -26.08 44.93 -14.06
C SER A 18 -25.72 46.01 -13.03
N ASP A 19 -24.56 45.88 -12.39
CA ASP A 19 -23.97 46.96 -11.60
C ASP A 19 -23.41 48.08 -12.51
N PRO A 20 -23.44 49.34 -12.04
CA PRO A 20 -23.05 50.50 -12.83
C PRO A 20 -21.53 50.59 -13.04
N THR A 21 -21.17 50.96 -14.27
CA THR A 21 -19.82 51.26 -14.76
C THR A 21 -19.05 52.17 -13.79
N PRO A 22 -17.85 51.77 -13.32
CA PRO A 22 -17.02 52.65 -12.50
C PRO A 22 -16.51 53.81 -13.35
N SER A 23 -16.75 55.03 -12.89
CA SER A 23 -16.23 56.25 -13.49
C SER A 23 -14.70 56.26 -13.43
N PHE A 24 -14.08 56.43 -14.59
CA PHE A 24 -12.63 56.61 -14.72
C PHE A 24 -12.21 57.94 -14.06
N PRO A 25 -11.25 57.93 -13.12
CA PRO A 25 -10.76 59.15 -12.49
C PRO A 25 -9.77 59.86 -13.42
N LEU A 26 -10.24 60.87 -14.14
CA LEU A 26 -9.46 61.73 -15.04
C LEU A 26 -8.38 62.56 -14.30
N GLU A 27 -8.47 62.74 -12.99
CA GLU A 27 -7.47 63.45 -12.18
C GLU A 27 -6.09 62.78 -12.13
N ARG A 28 -5.97 61.48 -12.43
CA ARG A 28 -4.66 60.81 -12.46
C ARG A 28 -3.84 61.11 -13.71
N ILE A 29 -4.47 61.52 -14.81
CA ILE A 29 -3.77 61.77 -16.08
C ILE A 29 -3.04 63.12 -16.02
N ARG A 30 -3.63 64.13 -15.37
CA ARG A 30 -3.04 65.48 -15.31
C ARG A 30 -1.81 65.58 -14.41
N LYS A 31 -1.66 64.67 -13.43
CA LYS A 31 -0.49 64.64 -12.54
C LYS A 31 0.73 63.91 -13.14
N GLN A 32 0.55 63.20 -14.26
CA GLN A 32 1.64 62.51 -14.94
C GLN A 32 2.40 63.39 -15.93
N ASP A 33 1.82 64.50 -16.40
CA ASP A 33 2.46 65.40 -17.36
C ASP A 33 3.40 66.44 -16.72
N GLU A 34 3.29 66.71 -15.41
CA GLU A 34 4.16 67.67 -14.72
C GLU A 34 5.48 67.07 -14.20
N GLU A 35 5.63 65.74 -14.18
CA GLU A 35 6.87 65.09 -13.73
C GLU A 35 7.83 64.73 -14.89
N ILE A 36 7.50 65.15 -16.13
CA ILE A 36 8.25 64.83 -17.37
C ILE A 36 9.06 66.06 -17.87
N GLN A 37 9.65 66.85 -16.99
CA GLN A 37 10.60 67.93 -17.37
C GLN A 37 11.93 67.86 -16.63
N ILE A 38 12.52 66.66 -16.50
CA ILE A 38 13.92 66.50 -16.07
C ILE A 38 14.80 66.23 -17.31
N PRO A 39 15.95 66.91 -17.48
CA PRO A 39 16.79 66.80 -18.67
C PRO A 39 17.29 65.36 -18.90
N PRO A 40 17.43 64.92 -20.16
CA PRO A 40 17.75 63.54 -20.49
C PRO A 40 19.20 63.23 -20.13
N THR A 41 19.41 62.57 -18.99
CA THR A 41 20.65 61.81 -18.79
C THR A 41 20.56 60.63 -19.75
N SER A 42 21.47 60.61 -20.72
CA SER A 42 21.58 59.62 -21.80
C SER A 42 21.35 58.19 -21.29
N PRO A 43 20.23 57.55 -21.69
CA PRO A 43 19.95 56.19 -21.26
C PRO A 43 20.88 55.27 -22.03
N THR A 44 21.93 54.79 -21.36
CA THR A 44 22.61 53.57 -21.80
C THR A 44 21.54 52.51 -22.09
N PRO A 45 21.53 51.88 -23.27
CA PRO A 45 20.52 50.89 -23.62
C PRO A 45 20.71 49.69 -22.72
N HIS A 46 20.02 49.69 -21.58
CA HIS A 46 19.84 48.51 -20.76
C HIS A 46 18.95 47.58 -21.56
N ARG A 47 19.62 46.79 -22.41
CA ARG A 47 19.11 45.63 -23.12
C ARG A 47 18.53 44.72 -22.03
N ARG A 48 17.25 44.92 -21.69
CA ARG A 48 16.51 44.07 -20.75
C ARG A 48 16.58 42.69 -21.35
N SER A 49 17.47 41.89 -20.81
CA SER A 49 17.58 40.51 -21.23
C SER A 49 16.20 39.91 -20.99
N HIS A 50 15.54 39.53 -22.08
CA HIS A 50 14.24 38.90 -22.09
C HIS A 50 14.24 37.37 -21.85
N PRO A 51 15.32 36.65 -21.39
CA PRO A 51 15.30 35.19 -21.30
C PRO A 51 14.56 34.64 -20.05
N ASP A 52 14.04 35.49 -19.16
CA ASP A 52 13.32 35.02 -17.97
C ASP A 52 11.96 34.38 -18.31
N ARG A 53 11.27 34.95 -19.32
CA ARG A 53 9.94 34.45 -19.72
C ARG A 53 10.01 33.07 -20.37
N THR A 54 11.01 32.82 -21.21
CA THR A 54 11.20 31.53 -21.88
C THR A 54 11.59 30.41 -20.92
N LEU A 55 12.46 30.69 -19.93
CA LEU A 55 12.82 29.71 -18.89
C LEU A 55 11.64 29.34 -17.98
N LYS A 56 10.78 30.30 -17.62
CA LYS A 56 9.53 30.03 -16.88
C LYS A 56 8.60 29.11 -17.67
N ILE A 57 8.39 29.42 -18.95
CA ILE A 57 7.52 28.61 -19.81
C ILE A 57 8.07 27.18 -19.94
N LEU A 58 9.36 27.01 -20.20
CA LEU A 58 9.98 25.68 -20.31
C LEU A 58 9.88 24.88 -19.01
N SER A 59 10.06 25.52 -17.85
CA SER A 59 9.91 24.88 -16.54
C SER A 59 8.49 24.36 -16.31
N ILE A 60 7.48 25.17 -16.63
CA ILE A 60 6.07 24.79 -16.53
C ILE A 60 5.79 23.62 -17.47
N LEU A 61 6.25 23.66 -18.72
CA LEU A 61 6.07 22.57 -19.67
C LEU A 61 6.72 21.27 -19.20
N LEU A 62 7.95 21.32 -18.67
CA LEU A 62 8.62 20.13 -18.13
C LEU A 62 7.89 19.56 -16.91
N ALA A 63 7.40 20.40 -16.00
CA ALA A 63 6.62 19.96 -14.85
C ALA A 63 5.31 19.29 -15.28
N ILE A 64 4.62 19.85 -16.28
CA ILE A 64 3.41 19.25 -16.87
C ILE A 64 3.74 17.91 -17.51
N LEU A 65 4.79 17.82 -18.33
CA LEU A 65 5.18 16.57 -18.99
C LEU A 65 5.56 15.47 -17.98
N ALA A 66 6.30 15.81 -16.92
CA ALA A 66 6.65 14.87 -15.86
C ALA A 66 5.40 14.41 -15.09
N GLY A 67 4.51 15.33 -14.75
CA GLY A 67 3.22 15.02 -14.11
C GLY A 67 2.35 14.11 -14.99
N CYS A 68 2.26 14.40 -16.29
CA CYS A 68 1.54 13.60 -17.27
C CYS A 68 2.16 12.21 -17.46
N ALA A 69 3.49 12.08 -17.47
CA ALA A 69 4.17 10.79 -17.60
C ALA A 69 3.92 9.88 -16.39
N ILE A 70 4.03 10.42 -15.17
CA ILE A 70 3.76 9.68 -13.93
C ILE A 70 2.28 9.27 -13.87
N THR A 71 1.38 10.23 -14.12
CA THR A 71 -0.06 9.98 -14.06
C THR A 71 -0.51 9.02 -15.15
N GLY A 72 -0.08 9.24 -16.39
CA GLY A 72 -0.44 8.40 -17.53
C GLY A 72 0.10 6.98 -17.40
N GLY A 73 1.38 6.82 -17.04
CA GLY A 73 2.00 5.50 -16.88
C GLY A 73 1.36 4.68 -15.74
N SER A 74 1.16 5.30 -14.57
CA SER A 74 0.54 4.63 -13.43
C SER A 74 -0.95 4.31 -13.68
N THR A 75 -1.69 5.25 -14.26
CA THR A 75 -3.12 5.06 -14.55
C THR A 75 -3.32 3.99 -15.62
N TYR A 76 -2.47 3.94 -16.67
CA TYR A 76 -2.57 2.91 -17.70
C TYR A 76 -2.30 1.51 -17.15
N ALA A 77 -1.22 1.34 -16.38
CA ALA A 77 -0.89 0.06 -15.76
C ALA A 77 -2.01 -0.44 -14.83
N LEU A 78 -2.56 0.48 -14.03
CA LEU A 78 -3.64 0.17 -13.09
C LEU A 78 -4.97 -0.10 -13.79
N ALA A 79 -5.30 0.66 -14.85
CA ALA A 79 -6.47 0.41 -15.68
C ALA A 79 -6.39 -0.96 -16.37
N ARG A 80 -5.23 -1.34 -16.90
CA ARG A 80 -5.02 -2.66 -17.51
C ARG A 80 -5.15 -3.79 -16.49
N ASP A 81 -4.62 -3.61 -15.27
CA ASP A 81 -4.79 -4.57 -14.18
C ASP A 81 -6.27 -4.69 -13.74
N VAL A 82 -7.00 -3.58 -13.69
CA VAL A 82 -8.44 -3.59 -13.41
C VAL A 82 -9.21 -4.30 -14.53
N GLN A 83 -8.92 -4.01 -15.80
CA GLN A 83 -9.55 -4.67 -16.95
C GLN A 83 -9.30 -6.18 -16.93
N ARG A 84 -8.04 -6.62 -16.77
CA ARG A 84 -7.70 -8.04 -16.66
C ARG A 84 -8.39 -8.70 -15.46
N SER A 85 -8.48 -8.01 -14.33
CA SER A 85 -9.21 -8.50 -13.15
C SER A 85 -10.71 -8.62 -13.40
N ILE A 86 -11.31 -7.67 -14.13
CA ILE A 86 -12.72 -7.72 -14.52
C ILE A 86 -12.95 -8.86 -15.49
N GLU A 87 -12.11 -9.03 -16.51
CA GLU A 87 -12.18 -10.13 -17.49
C GLU A 87 -12.07 -11.49 -16.82
N ASN A 88 -11.08 -11.69 -15.95
CA ASN A 88 -10.92 -12.93 -15.19
C ASN A 88 -12.14 -13.20 -14.29
N SER A 89 -12.65 -12.14 -13.63
CA SER A 89 -13.84 -12.27 -12.80
C SER A 89 -15.08 -12.59 -13.65
N ARG A 90 -15.24 -11.94 -14.81
CA ARG A 90 -16.34 -12.21 -15.76
C ARG A 90 -16.28 -13.59 -16.35
N GLY A 91 -15.08 -14.11 -16.67
CA GLY A 91 -14.91 -15.48 -17.13
C GLY A 91 -15.41 -16.49 -16.10
N ALA A 92 -15.03 -16.29 -14.84
CA ALA A 92 -15.55 -17.09 -13.73
C ALA A 92 -17.08 -16.90 -13.51
N MET A 93 -17.59 -15.68 -13.72
CA MET A 93 -19.02 -15.35 -13.55
C MET A 93 -19.91 -15.87 -14.68
N ASN A 94 -19.39 -15.90 -15.92
CA ASN A 94 -20.10 -16.35 -17.11
C ASN A 94 -20.13 -17.86 -17.26
N SER A 95 -19.46 -18.58 -16.35
CA SER A 95 -19.84 -19.94 -16.02
C SER A 95 -21.28 -19.92 -15.53
N ARG A 96 -22.24 -20.01 -16.48
CA ARG A 96 -23.64 -20.38 -16.24
C ARG A 96 -23.74 -21.79 -15.66
N ASP A 97 -22.62 -22.51 -15.57
CA ASP A 97 -22.57 -23.84 -15.05
C ASP A 97 -22.78 -23.82 -13.53
N TYR A 98 -24.01 -24.07 -13.13
CA TYR A 98 -24.39 -24.27 -11.73
C TYR A 98 -23.49 -25.30 -11.03
N LYS A 99 -22.92 -26.26 -11.78
CA LYS A 99 -21.98 -27.26 -11.24
C LYS A 99 -20.71 -26.62 -10.68
N HIS A 100 -20.21 -25.54 -11.31
CA HIS A 100 -19.06 -24.81 -10.81
C HIS A 100 -19.33 -24.22 -9.42
N TRP A 101 -20.49 -23.56 -9.25
CA TRP A 101 -20.86 -22.93 -7.99
C TRP A 101 -21.23 -23.96 -6.90
N MET A 102 -21.83 -25.08 -7.27
CA MET A 102 -22.04 -26.20 -6.35
C MET A 102 -20.71 -26.81 -5.89
N HIS A 103 -19.73 -26.94 -6.78
CA HIS A 103 -18.40 -27.41 -6.41
C HIS A 103 -17.69 -26.43 -5.46
N ILE A 104 -17.81 -25.11 -5.70
CA ILE A 104 -17.32 -24.09 -4.76
C ILE A 104 -18.06 -24.17 -3.42
N ALA A 105 -19.39 -24.34 -3.42
CA ALA A 105 -20.17 -24.50 -2.20
C ALA A 105 -19.70 -25.70 -1.38
N ARG A 106 -19.44 -26.83 -2.04
CA ARG A 106 -18.88 -28.02 -1.40
C ARG A 106 -17.51 -27.73 -0.80
N THR A 107 -16.55 -27.29 -1.62
CA THR A 107 -15.15 -27.18 -1.22
C THR A 107 -14.84 -25.99 -0.31
N ALA A 108 -15.46 -24.83 -0.55
CA ALA A 108 -15.15 -23.60 0.17
C ALA A 108 -16.05 -23.33 1.38
N VAL A 109 -17.18 -24.05 1.52
CA VAL A 109 -18.12 -23.86 2.64
C VAL A 109 -18.32 -25.13 3.43
N TYR A 110 -18.81 -26.22 2.81
CA TYR A 110 -19.06 -27.44 3.58
C TYR A 110 -17.78 -28.17 3.99
N ASP A 111 -16.81 -28.35 3.08
CA ASP A 111 -15.54 -28.99 3.41
C ASP A 111 -14.75 -28.12 4.39
N ALA A 112 -14.83 -26.79 4.26
CA ALA A 112 -14.31 -25.84 5.24
C ALA A 112 -14.97 -25.99 6.62
N CYS A 113 -16.28 -26.27 6.67
CA CYS A 113 -17.01 -26.54 7.91
C CYS A 113 -16.61 -27.90 8.52
N TYR A 114 -16.47 -28.95 7.71
CA TYR A 114 -16.24 -30.33 8.18
C TYR A 114 -14.78 -30.68 8.44
N HIS A 115 -13.87 -30.18 7.62
CA HIS A 115 -12.44 -30.44 7.73
C HIS A 115 -11.67 -29.26 8.33
N GLY A 116 -12.32 -28.11 8.46
CA GLY A 116 -11.71 -26.91 8.98
C GLY A 116 -10.81 -26.29 7.92
N CYS A 117 -9.69 -25.73 8.36
CA CYS A 117 -8.65 -25.32 7.44
C CYS A 117 -7.29 -25.77 7.92
N THR A 118 -6.56 -26.42 7.02
CA THR A 118 -5.22 -26.96 7.29
C THR A 118 -4.15 -25.87 7.41
N ASN A 119 -4.34 -24.71 6.74
CA ASN A 119 -3.33 -23.66 6.63
C ASN A 119 -3.89 -22.24 6.85
N CYS A 120 -4.97 -22.08 7.62
CA CYS A 120 -5.58 -20.77 7.84
C CYS A 120 -5.10 -20.13 9.12
N ASN A 121 -4.75 -18.84 9.02
CA ASN A 121 -4.46 -18.00 10.20
C ASN A 121 -5.73 -17.55 10.95
N ASN A 122 -6.92 -17.88 10.43
CA ASN A 122 -8.19 -17.48 11.01
C ASN A 122 -8.84 -18.67 11.72
N PRO A 123 -8.84 -18.74 13.07
CA PRO A 123 -9.49 -19.82 13.82
C PRO A 123 -11.01 -19.80 13.66
N SER A 124 -11.60 -18.67 13.27
CA SER A 124 -13.03 -18.58 12.98
C SER A 124 -13.42 -19.14 11.60
N TYR A 125 -12.47 -19.60 10.79
CA TYR A 125 -12.76 -20.00 9.40
C TYR A 125 -13.81 -21.12 9.31
N ALA A 126 -13.63 -22.20 10.09
CA ALA A 126 -14.59 -23.30 10.14
C ALA A 126 -15.95 -22.82 10.68
N TYR A 127 -15.92 -21.96 11.71
CA TYR A 127 -17.12 -21.38 12.29
C TYR A 127 -17.91 -20.52 11.31
N ASP A 128 -17.24 -19.60 10.61
CA ASP A 128 -17.88 -18.73 9.63
C ASP A 128 -18.43 -19.56 8.47
N ALA A 129 -17.76 -20.64 8.08
CA ALA A 129 -18.22 -21.57 7.06
C ALA A 129 -19.47 -22.35 7.51
N CYS A 130 -19.45 -22.95 8.71
CA CYS A 130 -20.62 -23.66 9.25
C CYS A 130 -21.81 -22.71 9.49
N ALA A 131 -21.58 -21.52 10.06
CA ALA A 131 -22.62 -20.52 10.25
C ALA A 131 -23.28 -20.14 8.93
N LYS A 132 -22.48 -19.99 7.86
CA LYS A 132 -22.99 -19.73 6.51
C LYS A 132 -23.90 -20.83 5.98
N THR A 133 -23.65 -22.09 6.34
CA THR A 133 -24.56 -23.20 5.98
C THR A 133 -25.89 -23.14 6.73
N ALA A 134 -25.86 -22.72 8.00
CA ALA A 134 -27.05 -22.56 8.83
C ALA A 134 -27.96 -21.38 8.39
N GLU A 135 -27.42 -20.41 7.64
CA GLU A 135 -28.22 -19.31 7.06
C GLU A 135 -29.16 -19.76 5.94
N VAL A 136 -28.97 -20.97 5.38
CA VAL A 136 -29.81 -21.50 4.31
C VAL A 136 -31.03 -22.20 4.89
N ASN A 137 -32.20 -21.63 4.63
CA ASN A 137 -33.49 -22.20 4.99
C ASN A 137 -34.22 -22.69 3.73
N ILE A 138 -34.25 -24.01 3.51
CA ILE A 138 -35.02 -24.67 2.46
C ILE A 138 -36.09 -25.52 3.12
N THR A 139 -37.36 -25.30 2.78
CA THR A 139 -38.48 -26.04 3.36
C THR A 139 -38.28 -27.55 3.19
N GLY A 140 -38.27 -28.29 4.31
CA GLY A 140 -38.13 -29.75 4.31
C GLY A 140 -36.71 -30.29 4.11
N VAL A 141 -35.69 -29.44 4.01
CA VAL A 141 -34.29 -29.85 3.86
C VAL A 141 -33.42 -29.13 4.89
N ILE A 142 -32.74 -29.89 5.74
CA ILE A 142 -31.74 -29.35 6.66
C ILE A 142 -30.45 -29.12 5.86
N CYS A 143 -29.94 -27.88 5.87
CA CYS A 143 -28.69 -27.51 5.22
C CYS A 143 -27.58 -27.11 6.19
N ASP A 144 -27.86 -27.13 7.50
CA ASP A 144 -26.90 -26.78 8.55
C ASP A 144 -25.81 -27.85 8.68
N GLY A 145 -24.59 -27.51 8.30
CA GLY A 145 -23.42 -28.38 8.40
C GLY A 145 -23.15 -28.86 9.83
N ASN A 146 -23.53 -28.09 10.86
CA ASN A 146 -23.39 -28.53 12.26
C ASN A 146 -24.33 -29.68 12.62
N VAL A 147 -25.36 -29.93 11.81
CA VAL A 147 -26.32 -31.04 12.02
C VAL A 147 -25.98 -32.23 11.10
N MET A 148 -25.34 -31.96 9.95
CA MET A 148 -25.17 -32.93 8.87
C MET A 148 -23.76 -33.56 8.79
N TRP A 149 -22.84 -33.17 9.67
CA TRP A 149 -21.42 -33.53 9.59
C TRP A 149 -21.14 -35.06 9.61
N ASN A 150 -22.04 -35.84 10.20
CA ASN A 150 -22.00 -37.30 10.30
C ASN A 150 -22.87 -38.02 9.25
N TRP A 151 -23.59 -37.31 8.38
CA TRP A 151 -24.49 -37.92 7.40
C TRP A 151 -23.71 -38.68 6.31
N LYS A 152 -24.33 -39.73 5.75
CA LYS A 152 -23.77 -40.47 4.61
C LYS A 152 -23.82 -39.65 3.32
N ASP A 153 -24.95 -38.96 3.07
CA ASP A 153 -25.08 -37.96 2.01
C ASP A 153 -24.97 -36.55 2.61
N ARG A 154 -23.74 -36.06 2.74
CA ARG A 154 -23.43 -34.80 3.42
C ARG A 154 -23.85 -33.55 2.63
N TYR A 155 -24.21 -33.69 1.36
CA TYR A 155 -24.39 -32.55 0.47
C TYR A 155 -25.66 -32.70 -0.41
N PRO A 156 -26.86 -32.55 0.18
CA PRO A 156 -28.10 -32.48 -0.58
C PRO A 156 -27.98 -31.44 -1.70
N ILE A 157 -28.39 -31.83 -2.91
CA ILE A 157 -28.25 -30.99 -4.12
C ILE A 157 -28.89 -29.60 -3.92
N ALA A 158 -30.06 -29.56 -3.27
CA ALA A 158 -30.76 -28.31 -2.96
C ALA A 158 -29.92 -27.36 -2.09
N CYS A 159 -29.22 -27.88 -1.08
CA CYS A 159 -28.36 -27.09 -0.21
C CYS A 159 -27.13 -26.56 -0.96
N LEU A 160 -26.47 -27.40 -1.78
CA LEU A 160 -25.33 -26.98 -2.59
C LEU A 160 -25.71 -25.88 -3.58
N GLN A 161 -26.90 -25.95 -4.18
CA GLN A 161 -27.39 -24.92 -5.10
C GLN A 161 -27.64 -23.59 -4.37
N ALA A 162 -28.31 -23.64 -3.21
CA ALA A 162 -28.58 -22.44 -2.41
C ALA A 162 -27.30 -21.77 -1.90
N ILE A 163 -26.35 -22.55 -1.36
CA ILE A 163 -25.04 -22.06 -0.94
C ILE A 163 -24.24 -21.56 -2.14
N GLY A 164 -24.32 -22.23 -3.29
CA GLY A 164 -23.68 -21.81 -4.54
C GLY A 164 -24.08 -20.39 -4.94
N GLU A 165 -25.38 -20.07 -4.86
CA GLU A 165 -25.89 -18.72 -5.14
C GLU A 165 -25.48 -17.69 -4.07
N ILE A 166 -25.33 -18.08 -2.80
CA ILE A 166 -24.74 -17.21 -1.76
C ILE A 166 -23.26 -16.93 -2.08
N CYS A 167 -22.47 -17.97 -2.37
CA CYS A 167 -21.05 -17.86 -2.71
C CYS A 167 -20.82 -16.98 -3.93
N LYS A 168 -21.65 -17.15 -4.97
CA LYS A 168 -21.68 -16.30 -6.15
C LYS A 168 -21.91 -14.83 -5.78
N ARG A 169 -22.97 -14.52 -5.00
CA ARG A 169 -23.25 -13.15 -4.52
C ARG A 169 -22.11 -12.56 -3.70
N ASP A 170 -21.49 -13.35 -2.83
CA ASP A 170 -20.36 -12.88 -2.01
C ASP A 170 -19.10 -12.61 -2.83
N MET A 171 -18.82 -13.45 -3.82
CA MET A 171 -17.74 -13.21 -4.78
C MET A 171 -17.98 -11.90 -5.56
N PHE A 172 -19.21 -11.65 -6.01
CA PHE A 172 -19.56 -10.36 -6.63
C PHE A 172 -19.34 -9.18 -5.69
N ARG A 173 -19.80 -9.29 -4.44
CA ARG A 173 -19.65 -8.24 -3.43
C ARG A 173 -18.18 -8.01 -3.06
N SER A 174 -17.38 -9.06 -3.02
CA SER A 174 -15.93 -9.00 -2.75
C SER A 174 -15.18 -8.37 -3.92
N ALA A 175 -15.44 -8.82 -5.16
CA ALA A 175 -14.87 -8.25 -6.37
C ALA A 175 -15.18 -6.75 -6.48
N ARG A 176 -16.45 -6.35 -6.27
CA ARG A 176 -16.85 -4.94 -6.27
C ARG A 176 -16.09 -4.11 -5.24
N ARG A 177 -15.94 -4.60 -4.00
CA ARG A 177 -15.15 -3.91 -2.96
C ARG A 177 -13.68 -3.78 -3.35
N ASN A 178 -13.10 -4.82 -3.95
CA ASN A 178 -11.71 -4.76 -4.41
C ASN A 178 -11.53 -3.77 -5.57
N HIS A 179 -12.49 -3.69 -6.50
CA HIS A 179 -12.49 -2.67 -7.54
C HIS A 179 -12.59 -1.25 -6.98
N LEU A 180 -13.44 -1.02 -5.97
CA LEU A 180 -13.53 0.27 -5.31
C LEU A 180 -12.22 0.65 -4.59
N LYS A 181 -11.54 -0.31 -3.96
CA LYS A 181 -10.21 -0.09 -3.39
C LYS A 181 -9.16 0.27 -4.46
N LYS A 182 -9.14 -0.45 -5.58
CA LYS A 182 -8.28 -0.13 -6.73
C LYS A 182 -8.59 1.27 -7.28
N PHE A 183 -9.87 1.63 -7.39
CA PHE A 183 -10.30 2.96 -7.80
C PHE A 183 -9.77 4.05 -6.87
N ALA A 184 -9.88 3.84 -5.55
CA ALA A 184 -9.33 4.75 -4.56
C ALA A 184 -7.81 4.91 -4.69
N TYR A 185 -7.07 3.84 -5.03
CA TYR A 185 -5.65 3.94 -5.34
C TYR A 185 -5.37 4.78 -6.59
N ILE A 186 -6.19 4.67 -7.65
CA ILE A 186 -6.02 5.53 -8.85
C ILE A 186 -6.16 7.01 -8.48
N VAL A 187 -7.20 7.35 -7.72
CA VAL A 187 -7.43 8.72 -7.27
C VAL A 187 -6.24 9.22 -6.45
N LEU A 188 -5.71 8.37 -5.56
CA LEU A 188 -4.55 8.71 -4.74
C LEU A 188 -3.26 8.88 -5.56
N THR A 189 -3.04 8.07 -6.59
CA THR A 189 -1.86 8.21 -7.48
C THR A 189 -1.93 9.47 -8.33
N VAL A 190 -3.11 9.86 -8.82
CA VAL A 190 -3.31 11.12 -9.55
C VAL A 190 -2.99 12.31 -8.64
N LEU A 191 -3.51 12.32 -7.40
CA LEU A 191 -3.22 13.38 -6.43
C LEU A 191 -1.73 13.43 -6.08
N ALA A 192 -1.08 12.28 -5.89
CA ALA A 192 0.35 12.20 -5.64
C ALA A 192 1.17 12.75 -6.82
N GLY A 193 0.74 12.49 -8.07
CA GLY A 193 1.35 13.05 -9.27
C GLY A 193 1.28 14.58 -9.33
N VAL A 194 0.12 15.16 -8.98
CA VAL A 194 -0.06 16.63 -8.90
C VAL A 194 0.86 17.23 -7.84
N VAL A 195 0.88 16.67 -6.63
CA VAL A 195 1.75 17.13 -5.53
C VAL A 195 3.23 16.98 -5.92
N GLY A 196 3.61 15.86 -6.53
CA GLY A 196 4.96 15.64 -7.04
C GLY A 196 5.38 16.64 -8.11
N GLY A 197 4.47 17.00 -9.03
CA GLY A 197 4.68 18.05 -10.02
C GLY A 197 4.95 19.42 -9.37
N PHE A 198 4.18 19.79 -8.35
CA PHE A 198 4.42 21.03 -7.61
C PHE A 198 5.76 21.05 -6.87
N LEU A 199 6.14 19.94 -6.23
CA LEU A 199 7.42 19.83 -5.52
C LEU A 199 8.61 19.93 -6.48
N THR A 200 8.56 19.23 -7.61
CA THR A 200 9.63 19.28 -8.64
C THR A 200 9.77 20.67 -9.25
N TYR A 201 8.65 21.35 -9.54
CA TYR A 201 8.64 22.75 -9.96
C TYR A 201 9.32 23.67 -8.92
N GLY A 202 8.98 23.51 -7.64
CA GLY A 202 9.60 24.27 -6.55
C GLY A 202 11.11 24.06 -6.43
N ILE A 203 11.57 22.81 -6.53
CA ILE A 203 13.00 22.47 -6.50
C ILE A 203 13.72 23.09 -7.71
N PHE A 204 13.17 22.93 -8.92
CA PHE A 204 13.74 23.51 -10.13
C PHE A 204 13.90 25.03 -10.01
N TRP A 205 12.88 25.72 -9.49
CA TRP A 205 12.94 27.17 -9.29
C TRP A 205 13.99 27.57 -8.25
N CYS A 206 14.12 26.82 -7.16
CA CYS A 206 15.19 27.02 -6.18
C CYS A 206 16.59 26.90 -6.82
N TRP A 207 16.79 25.91 -7.69
CA TRP A 207 18.03 25.71 -8.44
C TRP A 207 18.33 26.87 -9.40
N VAL A 208 17.33 27.33 -10.16
CA VAL A 208 17.46 28.51 -11.03
C VAL A 208 17.82 29.76 -10.22
N CYS A 209 17.17 29.98 -9.07
CA CYS A 209 17.49 31.10 -8.17
C CYS A 209 18.94 31.03 -7.66
N GLN A 210 19.41 29.85 -7.24
CA GLN A 210 20.81 29.68 -6.82
C GLN A 210 21.79 29.93 -7.96
N TYR A 211 21.52 29.40 -9.15
CA TYR A 211 22.35 29.61 -10.33
C TYR A 211 22.45 31.09 -10.71
N ARG A 212 21.32 31.83 -10.66
CA ARG A 212 21.29 33.29 -10.86
C ARG A 212 22.14 34.04 -9.84
N LYS A 213 22.01 33.69 -8.54
CA LYS A 213 22.84 34.29 -7.48
C LYS A 213 24.34 34.07 -7.74
N HIS A 214 24.71 32.86 -8.16
CA HIS A 214 26.10 32.52 -8.48
C HIS A 214 26.62 33.26 -9.73
N ILE A 215 25.82 33.40 -10.79
CA ILE A 215 26.18 34.23 -11.95
C ILE A 215 26.36 35.70 -11.54
N ALA A 216 25.43 36.26 -10.75
CA ALA A 216 25.52 37.65 -10.30
C ALA A 216 26.78 37.88 -9.45
N ALA A 217 27.14 36.93 -8.58
CA ALA A 217 28.38 36.97 -7.82
C ALA A 217 29.62 36.95 -8.73
N LYS A 218 29.65 36.09 -9.77
CA LYS A 218 30.74 36.07 -10.76
C LYS A 218 30.83 37.36 -11.58
N ALA A 219 29.69 37.96 -11.95
CA ALA A 219 29.67 39.24 -12.65
C ALA A 219 30.25 40.36 -11.77
N ARG A 220 29.91 40.39 -10.47
CA ARG A 220 30.49 41.32 -9.48
C ARG A 220 31.99 41.11 -9.29
N GLN A 221 32.47 39.86 -9.26
CA GLN A 221 33.90 39.59 -9.20
C GLN A 221 34.65 40.08 -10.45
N LYS A 222 34.06 39.88 -11.65
CA LYS A 222 34.65 40.40 -12.90
C LYS A 222 34.63 41.93 -12.94
N SER A 223 33.56 42.58 -12.48
CA SER A 223 33.47 44.04 -12.43
C SER A 223 34.48 44.66 -11.46
N ALA A 224 34.75 43.99 -10.33
CA ALA A 224 35.72 44.46 -9.33
C ALA A 224 37.19 44.28 -9.75
N VAL A 225 37.47 43.43 -10.76
CA VAL A 225 38.82 43.14 -11.25
C VAL A 225 39.14 43.89 -12.54
N TRP A 226 38.23 44.71 -13.07
CA TRP A 226 38.61 45.63 -14.15
C TRP A 226 39.74 46.52 -13.62
N PRO A 227 40.86 46.64 -14.35
CA PRO A 227 41.88 47.62 -14.02
C PRO A 227 41.15 48.95 -13.94
N ARG A 228 41.18 49.58 -12.77
CA ARG A 228 40.91 51.01 -12.70
C ARG A 228 41.89 51.58 -13.71
N GLU A 229 41.37 52.12 -14.79
CA GLU A 229 42.14 52.88 -15.75
C GLU A 229 42.77 54.00 -14.93
N ASN A 230 43.99 53.76 -14.48
CA ASN A 230 44.79 54.74 -13.77
C ASN A 230 44.85 55.90 -14.75
N GLY A 231 44.26 57.02 -14.37
CA GLY A 231 44.28 58.24 -15.16
C GLY A 231 45.71 58.51 -15.59
N TYR A 232 46.00 58.23 -16.85
CA TYR A 232 47.21 58.71 -17.48
C TYR A 232 46.99 60.21 -17.66
N GLY A 233 47.74 60.95 -16.84
CA GLY A 233 47.98 62.35 -17.08
C GLY A 233 48.52 62.55 -18.49
N TYR A 234 48.18 63.72 -19.03
CA TYR A 234 48.84 64.32 -20.18
C TYR A 234 50.36 64.20 -20.08
N GLY A 235 51.01 63.80 -21.18
CA GLY A 235 52.41 64.15 -21.45
C GLY A 235 53.40 62.99 -21.53
N GLN A 236 53.37 62.20 -22.60
CA GLN A 236 54.61 61.63 -23.14
C GLN A 236 54.49 61.40 -24.66
N PRO A 237 55.39 61.97 -25.48
CA PRO A 237 55.39 61.80 -26.93
C PRO A 237 55.85 60.39 -27.34
N PRO A 238 55.42 59.91 -28.53
CA PRO A 238 55.73 58.58 -29.01
C PRO A 238 57.23 58.39 -29.30
N PRO A 239 57.82 57.21 -28.99
CA PRO A 239 59.17 56.87 -29.42
C PRO A 239 59.22 56.65 -30.94
N PRO A 240 60.36 56.96 -31.58
CA PRO A 240 60.53 56.86 -33.04
C PRO A 240 60.48 55.40 -33.53
N PRO A 241 60.09 55.19 -34.80
CA PRO A 241 59.99 53.86 -35.39
C PRO A 241 61.39 53.25 -35.60
N PRO A 242 61.63 52.00 -35.19
CA PRO A 242 62.85 51.30 -35.58
C PRO A 242 62.71 50.82 -37.02
N THR A 243 63.57 51.40 -37.86
CA THR A 243 63.86 51.02 -39.23
C THR A 243 64.73 49.75 -39.30
N MET A 244 64.68 49.13 -40.49
CA MET A 244 65.58 48.10 -41.04
C MET A 244 65.34 46.63 -40.64
N TRP A 245 64.62 45.95 -41.55
CA TRP A 245 65.14 44.90 -42.43
C TRP A 245 66.51 44.31 -42.06
N GLU A 246 66.57 43.01 -41.77
CA GLU A 246 67.47 42.12 -42.52
C GLU A 246 67.08 40.63 -42.40
N SER A 247 67.20 40.00 -43.55
CA SER A 247 67.00 38.61 -43.92
C SER A 247 68.09 37.71 -43.32
N GLY A 248 67.82 36.41 -43.12
CA GLY A 248 68.93 35.46 -42.93
C GLY A 248 68.61 34.14 -42.23
N THR A 249 68.23 33.18 -43.05
CA THR A 249 68.45 31.72 -43.02
C THR A 249 69.31 31.05 -41.92
N GLU A 250 68.86 29.83 -41.60
CA GLU A 250 69.63 28.57 -41.39
C GLU A 250 70.04 28.07 -39.98
N LYS A 251 69.47 26.88 -39.69
CA LYS A 251 70.07 25.61 -39.23
C LYS A 251 70.78 25.48 -37.86
N ILE A 252 70.23 24.51 -37.11
CA ILE A 252 70.91 23.37 -36.47
C ILE A 252 71.93 23.70 -35.36
N SER A 253 71.61 23.33 -34.11
CA SER A 253 72.22 22.20 -33.38
C SER A 253 71.89 22.23 -31.89
N THR A 254 71.54 21.07 -31.33
CA THR A 254 71.62 20.73 -29.90
C THR A 254 73.10 20.55 -29.54
N PRO A 255 73.57 20.82 -28.30
CA PRO A 255 73.44 19.81 -27.24
C PRO A 255 73.31 20.35 -25.78
N LEU A 256 72.72 19.49 -24.94
CA LEU A 256 73.07 19.16 -23.54
C LEU A 256 74.00 20.13 -22.76
N LYS A 257 73.57 20.63 -21.58
CA LYS A 257 73.97 20.13 -20.24
C LYS A 257 73.56 21.05 -19.07
N THR A 258 73.11 20.38 -17.99
CA THR A 258 73.26 20.69 -16.55
C THR A 258 72.65 21.96 -15.94
N GLY A 259 71.59 21.74 -15.18
CA GLY A 259 71.52 22.03 -13.74
C GLY A 259 71.54 23.49 -13.29
N VAL A 260 70.43 23.95 -12.71
CA VAL A 260 70.30 24.57 -11.36
C VAL A 260 68.82 25.00 -11.21
N ALA A 261 68.18 24.54 -10.13
CA ALA A 261 66.81 24.89 -9.76
C ALA A 261 66.67 26.39 -9.41
N PRO A 262 65.50 27.00 -9.61
CA PRO A 262 64.65 27.32 -8.44
C PRO A 262 63.13 27.31 -8.78
N PRO A 263 62.25 27.84 -7.92
CA PRO A 263 61.46 27.10 -6.94
C PRO A 263 60.01 26.84 -7.40
N MET A 264 59.39 25.87 -6.71
CA MET A 264 58.00 25.45 -6.83
C MET A 264 57.00 26.61 -6.98
N LYS A 265 56.33 26.68 -8.14
CA LYS A 265 55.02 27.34 -8.24
C LYS A 265 53.93 26.32 -7.96
N ALA A 266 53.38 26.41 -6.75
CA ALA A 266 52.23 25.66 -6.31
C ALA A 266 51.06 25.85 -7.30
N SER A 267 50.78 24.79 -8.06
CA SER A 267 49.57 24.66 -8.87
C SER A 267 48.37 24.59 -7.92
N LYS A 268 47.62 25.68 -7.83
CA LYS A 268 46.29 25.70 -7.18
C LYS A 268 45.34 24.85 -8.02
N LYS A 269 45.33 23.54 -7.77
CA LYS A 269 44.22 22.65 -8.12
C LYS A 269 43.00 23.10 -7.32
N THR A 270 42.18 23.97 -7.91
CA THR A 270 40.79 24.13 -7.49
C THR A 270 40.05 22.83 -7.79
N GLY A 271 40.01 21.96 -6.78
CA GLY A 271 39.22 20.74 -6.78
C GLY A 271 37.75 21.09 -7.01
N ARG A 272 37.27 20.82 -8.22
CA ARG A 272 35.86 20.84 -8.58
C ARG A 272 35.22 19.68 -7.82
N ARG A 273 34.70 19.94 -6.61
CA ARG A 273 33.87 18.98 -5.88
C ARG A 273 32.59 18.80 -6.69
N SER A 274 32.56 17.79 -7.55
CA SER A 274 31.34 17.26 -8.14
C SER A 274 30.49 16.72 -6.99
N LEU A 275 29.46 17.46 -6.58
CA LEU A 275 28.42 16.90 -5.74
C LEU A 275 27.73 15.80 -6.56
N SER A 276 28.11 14.56 -6.28
CA SER A 276 27.46 13.36 -6.77
C SER A 276 26.00 13.40 -6.34
N TRP A 277 25.11 13.65 -7.31
CA TRP A 277 23.66 13.61 -7.15
C TRP A 277 23.12 12.20 -6.83
N GLY A 278 23.98 11.18 -6.82
CA GLY A 278 23.59 9.79 -6.56
C GLY A 278 23.28 9.45 -5.10
N GLN A 279 23.50 10.35 -4.14
CA GLN A 279 23.32 10.05 -2.70
C GLN A 279 22.10 10.69 -2.04
N LEU A 280 21.34 11.56 -2.73
CA LEU A 280 20.22 12.29 -2.13
C LEU A 280 18.85 11.57 -2.19
N SER A 281 18.73 10.41 -2.85
CA SER A 281 17.42 9.74 -3.03
C SER A 281 17.13 8.56 -2.09
N LEU A 282 18.04 8.14 -1.20
CA LEU A 282 17.82 6.96 -0.35
C LEU A 282 17.65 7.25 1.15
N ALA A 283 18.15 8.39 1.65
CA ALA A 283 18.06 8.70 3.08
C ALA A 283 16.66 9.13 3.56
N ALA A 284 15.79 9.60 2.67
CA ALA A 284 14.45 10.07 3.02
C ALA A 284 13.40 8.96 3.21
N LEU A 285 13.71 7.72 2.81
CA LEU A 285 12.82 6.56 3.03
C LEU A 285 13.18 5.74 4.29
N ALA A 286 14.31 6.02 4.94
CA ALA A 286 14.79 5.26 6.09
C ALA A 286 14.27 5.80 7.45
N THR A 287 13.58 6.94 7.48
CA THR A 287 13.08 7.57 8.71
C THR A 287 11.59 7.37 8.92
N VAL A 288 11.08 6.16 8.66
CA VAL A 288 9.80 5.72 9.24
C VAL A 288 10.08 5.34 10.70
N PRO A 289 9.64 6.14 11.70
CA PRO A 289 9.86 5.81 13.10
C PRO A 289 8.88 4.71 13.48
N GLY A 290 9.40 3.50 13.64
CA GLY A 290 8.57 2.36 14.01
C GLY A 290 9.30 1.06 13.79
N LYS A 291 10.41 0.84 14.51
CA LYS A 291 10.86 -0.53 14.78
C LYS A 291 9.74 -1.21 15.56
N ALA A 292 8.83 -1.86 14.83
CA ALA A 292 7.86 -2.76 15.40
C ALA A 292 8.66 -3.95 15.96
N ALA A 293 9.04 -3.87 17.23
CA ALA A 293 9.52 -5.03 17.96
C ALA A 293 8.35 -6.02 18.04
N ALA A 294 8.30 -6.96 17.11
CA ALA A 294 7.50 -8.16 17.22
C ALA A 294 8.15 -9.00 18.32
N TYR A 295 7.64 -8.88 19.55
CA TYR A 295 7.91 -9.90 20.54
C TYR A 295 7.34 -11.20 19.97
N PRO A 296 8.11 -12.30 19.91
CA PRO A 296 7.55 -13.58 19.57
C PRO A 296 6.55 -13.90 20.68
N CYS A 297 5.27 -13.73 20.37
CA CYS A 297 4.25 -14.65 20.84
C CYS A 297 4.86 -16.05 20.83
N THR A 298 4.84 -16.81 21.94
CA THR A 298 5.54 -18.11 22.02
C THR A 298 5.29 -18.85 20.72
N GLY A 299 6.34 -18.84 19.92
CA GLY A 299 6.24 -19.09 18.50
C GLY A 299 6.13 -20.58 18.41
N TYR A 300 4.98 -21.07 17.94
CA TYR A 300 4.85 -22.47 17.58
C TYR A 300 5.24 -23.41 18.73
N ASP A 301 4.64 -23.23 19.92
CA ASP A 301 4.61 -24.35 20.86
C ASP A 301 4.08 -25.58 20.09
N ASP A 302 4.73 -26.73 20.27
CA ASP A 302 4.39 -27.94 19.52
C ASP A 302 2.90 -28.25 19.66
N VAL A 303 2.34 -28.91 18.64
CA VAL A 303 0.95 -29.38 18.68
C VAL A 303 0.78 -30.25 19.93
N ALA A 304 -0.08 -29.82 20.85
CA ALA A 304 -0.39 -30.57 22.06
C ALA A 304 -1.47 -31.58 21.71
N ASN A 305 -1.19 -32.86 21.94
CA ASN A 305 -2.15 -33.94 21.71
C ASN A 305 -2.45 -34.64 23.03
N GLN A 306 -3.73 -34.87 23.29
CA GLN A 306 -4.19 -35.77 24.34
C GLN A 306 -5.10 -36.82 23.72
N TYR A 307 -4.75 -38.08 23.91
CA TYR A 307 -5.54 -39.20 23.40
C TYR A 307 -6.59 -39.65 24.42
N PHE A 308 -7.66 -40.23 23.90
CA PHE A 308 -8.74 -40.77 24.71
C PHE A 308 -9.36 -42.01 24.05
N VAL A 309 -9.95 -42.89 24.87
CA VAL A 309 -10.64 -44.12 24.46
C VAL A 309 -11.95 -44.26 25.19
N ASP A 310 -12.94 -44.93 24.60
CA ASP A 310 -14.16 -45.31 25.34
C ASP A 310 -13.91 -46.53 26.24
N ALA A 311 -14.85 -46.80 27.15
CA ALA A 311 -14.76 -47.94 28.08
C ALA A 311 -14.62 -49.30 27.37
N ASN A 312 -15.15 -49.42 26.14
CA ASN A 312 -15.08 -50.63 25.32
C ASN A 312 -13.81 -50.70 24.47
N ARG A 313 -12.98 -49.66 24.47
CA ARG A 313 -11.81 -49.44 23.58
C ARG A 313 -12.13 -49.59 22.08
N SER A 314 -13.39 -49.44 21.69
CA SER A 314 -13.84 -49.44 20.29
C SER A 314 -13.70 -48.07 19.66
N THR A 315 -13.95 -47.03 20.45
CA THR A 315 -13.87 -45.63 20.02
C THR A 315 -12.62 -45.03 20.61
N PHE A 316 -11.80 -44.43 19.78
CA PHE A 316 -10.64 -43.69 20.25
C PHE A 316 -10.44 -42.43 19.43
N GLY A 317 -9.79 -41.45 20.04
CA GLY A 317 -9.65 -40.13 19.48
C GLY A 317 -8.49 -39.36 20.06
N VAL A 318 -8.34 -38.14 19.53
CA VAL A 318 -7.32 -37.19 19.94
C VAL A 318 -7.93 -35.80 20.04
N VAL A 319 -7.58 -35.10 21.11
CA VAL A 319 -7.76 -33.66 21.24
C VAL A 319 -6.44 -33.00 20.87
N SER A 320 -6.42 -32.23 19.78
CA SER A 320 -5.24 -31.53 19.29
C SER A 320 -5.39 -30.02 19.51
N GLY A 321 -4.49 -29.43 20.29
CA GLY A 321 -4.28 -27.99 20.39
C GLY A 321 -3.16 -27.55 19.46
N TRP A 322 -3.44 -26.62 18.55
CA TRP A 322 -2.55 -26.31 17.42
C TRP A 322 -2.14 -24.84 17.25
N MET A 323 -2.70 -23.92 18.04
CA MET A 323 -2.29 -22.52 17.99
C MET A 323 -2.34 -21.86 19.36
N SER A 324 -1.21 -21.29 19.78
CA SER A 324 -1.24 -20.28 20.83
C SER A 324 -2.12 -19.11 20.36
N ASN A 325 -2.84 -18.52 21.30
CA ASN A 325 -3.73 -17.39 21.01
C ASN A 325 -3.02 -16.04 20.99
N CYS A 326 -1.69 -16.04 21.01
CA CYS A 326 -0.93 -14.82 21.01
C CYS A 326 -0.89 -14.25 19.60
N TYR A 327 -1.78 -13.27 19.38
CA TYR A 327 -1.71 -12.38 18.24
C TYR A 327 -1.93 -10.95 18.73
N ARG A 328 -1.24 -10.02 18.07
CA ARG A 328 -1.48 -8.59 18.26
C ARG A 328 -2.64 -8.18 17.39
N TYR A 329 -3.67 -7.63 18.01
CA TYR A 329 -4.76 -7.01 17.27
C TYR A 329 -4.86 -5.53 17.61
N ARG A 330 -5.21 -4.73 16.60
CA ARG A 330 -5.52 -3.32 16.80
C ARG A 330 -7.01 -3.17 17.06
N ARG A 331 -7.36 -2.68 18.25
CA ARG A 331 -8.74 -2.32 18.59
C ARG A 331 -8.84 -0.80 18.65
N ARG A 332 -9.89 -0.27 18.04
CA ARG A 332 -10.22 1.15 18.15
C ARG A 332 -10.84 1.40 19.51
N SER A 333 -10.23 2.30 20.29
CA SER A 333 -10.76 2.79 21.56
C SER A 333 -11.03 4.28 21.40
N GLY A 334 -12.25 4.62 20.99
CA GLY A 334 -12.62 5.98 20.60
C GLY A 334 -11.94 6.44 19.30
N LYS A 335 -11.17 7.53 19.38
CA LYS A 335 -10.40 8.08 18.24
C LYS A 335 -9.00 7.46 18.07
N ARG A 336 -8.51 6.69 19.05
CA ARG A 336 -7.15 6.11 19.03
C ARG A 336 -7.18 4.61 18.73
N TRP A 337 -6.20 4.16 17.95
CA TRP A 337 -5.94 2.73 17.74
C TRP A 337 -5.00 2.24 18.84
N CYS A 338 -5.44 1.27 19.65
CA CYS A 338 -4.61 0.61 20.64
C CYS A 338 -4.25 -0.79 20.15
N THR A 339 -2.97 -1.14 20.19
CA THR A 339 -2.54 -2.54 20.01
C THR A 339 -2.75 -3.27 21.33
N ARG A 340 -3.58 -4.31 21.31
CA ARG A 340 -3.70 -5.24 22.44
C ARG A 340 -3.07 -6.57 22.03
N THR A 341 -2.35 -7.16 22.97
CA THR A 341 -1.89 -8.55 22.88
C THR A 341 -2.89 -9.39 23.66
N ARG A 342 -3.42 -10.46 23.06
CA ARG A 342 -4.21 -11.43 23.82
C ARG A 342 -3.26 -12.17 24.79
N ARG A 343 -3.76 -12.59 25.96
CA ARG A 343 -2.95 -13.38 26.93
C ARG A 343 -2.35 -14.56 26.19
N ASN A 344 -1.06 -14.81 26.35
CA ASN A 344 -0.40 -15.96 25.74
C ASN A 344 -0.84 -17.23 26.49
N VAL A 345 -1.65 -18.06 25.83
CA VAL A 345 -2.13 -19.35 26.34
C VAL A 345 -1.51 -20.42 25.46
N ALA A 346 -0.83 -21.40 26.07
CA ALA A 346 -0.16 -22.46 25.36
C ALA A 346 -1.20 -23.45 24.78
N PRO A 347 -0.90 -24.17 23.68
CA PRO A 347 -1.81 -25.17 23.13
C PRO A 347 -2.24 -26.24 24.14
N ILE A 348 -1.35 -26.64 25.05
CA ILE A 348 -1.66 -27.62 26.09
C ILE A 348 -2.69 -27.12 27.11
N ASP A 349 -2.70 -25.83 27.43
CA ASP A 349 -3.67 -25.24 28.36
C ASP A 349 -5.09 -25.35 27.80
N TYR A 350 -5.23 -25.14 26.48
CA TYR A 350 -6.48 -25.31 25.75
C TYR A 350 -6.96 -26.76 25.71
N VAL A 351 -6.04 -27.70 25.53
CA VAL A 351 -6.35 -29.13 25.62
C VAL A 351 -6.84 -29.45 27.03
N ASN A 352 -6.11 -29.06 28.07
CA ASN A 352 -6.47 -29.30 29.46
C ASN A 352 -7.83 -28.72 29.86
N GLU A 353 -8.23 -27.58 29.29
CA GLU A 353 -9.53 -26.96 29.54
C GLU A 353 -10.70 -27.82 29.04
N ILE A 354 -10.54 -28.58 27.95
CA ILE A 354 -11.60 -29.41 27.37
C ILE A 354 -11.64 -30.84 27.90
N LEU A 355 -10.54 -31.35 28.48
CA LEU A 355 -10.45 -32.74 28.94
C LEU A 355 -11.55 -33.15 29.94
N PRO A 356 -11.94 -32.34 30.94
CA PRO A 356 -13.03 -32.71 31.85
C PRO A 356 -14.35 -32.98 31.11
N SER A 357 -14.64 -32.24 30.05
CA SER A 357 -15.84 -32.45 29.22
C SER A 357 -15.74 -33.73 28.38
N VAL A 358 -14.54 -34.06 27.88
CA VAL A 358 -14.29 -35.33 27.18
C VAL A 358 -14.51 -36.52 28.12
N VAL A 359 -13.99 -36.44 29.34
CA VAL A 359 -14.22 -37.44 30.40
C VAL A 359 -15.71 -37.51 30.78
N GLY A 360 -16.39 -36.36 30.86
CA GLY A 360 -17.83 -36.28 31.09
C GLY A 360 -18.67 -36.97 30.01
N CYS A 361 -18.15 -37.12 28.79
CA CYS A 361 -18.78 -37.90 27.72
C CYS A 361 -18.52 -39.42 27.80
N GLY A 362 -17.85 -39.89 28.85
CA GLY A 362 -17.59 -41.31 29.09
C GLY A 362 -16.29 -41.86 28.49
N PHE A 363 -15.34 -40.98 28.15
CA PHE A 363 -14.03 -41.38 27.63
C PHE A 363 -12.97 -41.37 28.74
N GLU A 364 -12.01 -42.29 28.64
CA GLU A 364 -10.83 -42.38 29.47
C GLU A 364 -9.63 -41.77 28.73
N LEU A 365 -8.82 -40.98 29.44
CA LEU A 365 -7.61 -40.38 28.88
C LEU A 365 -6.48 -41.41 28.84
N VAL A 366 -5.77 -41.50 27.72
CA VAL A 366 -4.65 -42.44 27.52
C VAL A 366 -3.43 -41.73 26.92
N GLU A 367 -2.25 -42.33 27.05
CA GLU A 367 -1.01 -41.78 26.50
C GLU A 367 -0.93 -41.91 24.97
N ALA A 368 -1.49 -42.99 24.41
CA ALA A 368 -1.49 -43.28 22.98
C ALA A 368 -2.65 -44.22 22.59
N VAL A 369 -2.99 -44.25 21.31
CA VAL A 369 -4.03 -45.12 20.73
C VAL A 369 -3.50 -45.82 19.49
N GLU A 370 -3.83 -47.10 19.33
CA GLU A 370 -3.48 -47.87 18.14
C GLU A 370 -4.56 -47.68 17.07
N GLY A 371 -4.33 -46.74 16.16
CA GLY A 371 -5.13 -46.62 14.93
C GLY A 371 -5.30 -45.20 14.41
N ASP A 372 -6.12 -45.09 13.37
CA ASP A 372 -6.32 -43.84 12.65
C ASP A 372 -7.42 -42.98 13.31
N THR A 373 -7.10 -41.72 13.60
CA THR A 373 -8.00 -40.71 14.16
C THR A 373 -8.21 -39.56 13.16
N ASN A 374 -8.46 -39.89 11.90
CA ASN A 374 -8.60 -38.90 10.83
C ASN A 374 -9.98 -38.23 10.74
N LEU A 375 -10.99 -38.68 11.50
CA LEU A 375 -12.34 -38.12 11.43
C LEU A 375 -12.54 -36.97 12.42
N ARG A 376 -12.55 -35.73 11.90
CA ARG A 376 -12.81 -34.52 12.70
C ARG A 376 -14.28 -34.41 13.11
N ILE A 377 -14.52 -34.30 14.41
CA ILE A 377 -15.84 -33.90 14.92
C ILE A 377 -16.03 -32.42 14.61
N ALA A 378 -16.94 -32.11 13.69
CA ALA A 378 -17.15 -30.76 13.20
C ALA A 378 -17.93 -29.92 14.24
N ASN A 379 -17.23 -29.43 15.26
CA ASN A 379 -17.77 -28.44 16.19
C ASN A 379 -17.01 -27.11 16.05
N PRO A 380 -17.55 -26.15 15.29
CA PRO A 380 -16.88 -24.88 15.08
C PRO A 380 -16.77 -23.98 16.32
N LEU A 381 -17.65 -24.17 17.31
CA LEU A 381 -17.59 -23.41 18.56
C LEU A 381 -16.39 -23.86 19.39
N ILE A 382 -16.12 -25.18 19.44
CA ILE A 382 -14.93 -25.71 20.12
C ILE A 382 -13.66 -25.09 19.58
N GLU A 383 -13.52 -25.04 18.25
CA GLU A 383 -12.33 -24.47 17.61
C GLU A 383 -12.21 -22.96 17.77
N LYS A 384 -13.34 -22.27 17.85
CA LYS A 384 -13.35 -20.81 18.02
C LYS A 384 -13.00 -20.39 19.45
N GLU A 385 -13.52 -21.12 20.45
CA GLU A 385 -13.40 -20.78 21.87
C GLU A 385 -12.14 -21.40 22.47
N TRP A 386 -11.99 -22.72 22.35
CA TRP A 386 -10.88 -23.48 22.92
C TRP A 386 -9.72 -23.70 21.96
N ARG A 387 -9.84 -23.39 20.66
CA ARG A 387 -8.74 -23.57 19.68
C ARG A 387 -8.19 -25.00 19.62
N VAL A 388 -9.01 -25.98 19.97
CA VAL A 388 -8.69 -27.40 19.86
C VAL A 388 -9.49 -28.04 18.74
N THR A 389 -9.01 -29.15 18.20
CA THR A 389 -9.80 -30.06 17.39
C THR A 389 -9.96 -31.39 18.12
N ILE A 390 -11.13 -31.98 17.96
CA ILE A 390 -11.39 -33.34 18.39
C ILE A 390 -11.50 -34.20 17.14
N ARG A 391 -10.71 -35.28 17.08
CA ARG A 391 -10.82 -36.29 16.03
C ARG A 391 -11.02 -37.67 16.63
N VAL A 392 -11.70 -38.52 15.90
CA VAL A 392 -12.05 -39.90 16.29
C VAL A 392 -11.80 -40.86 15.15
N ASN A 393 -11.81 -42.16 15.45
CA ASN A 393 -11.67 -43.23 14.48
C ASN A 393 -12.97 -43.54 13.70
N GLY A 394 -14.14 -43.27 14.29
CA GLY A 394 -15.45 -43.55 13.71
C GLY A 394 -16.56 -42.71 14.33
N TYR A 395 -17.65 -42.48 13.59
CA TYR A 395 -18.86 -41.85 14.14
C TYR A 395 -19.95 -42.87 14.52
N ASN A 396 -19.97 -44.01 13.83
CA ASN A 396 -21.06 -44.97 13.78
C ASN A 396 -20.49 -46.38 14.05
N LEU A 397 -19.89 -46.61 15.22
CA LEU A 397 -19.21 -47.86 15.56
C LEU A 397 -20.22 -48.91 16.05
N THR A 398 -21.27 -48.51 16.77
CA THR A 398 -22.29 -49.45 17.25
C THR A 398 -23.31 -49.81 16.17
N LYS A 399 -23.75 -48.82 15.40
CA LYS A 399 -24.73 -48.99 14.32
C LYS A 399 -24.32 -48.17 13.12
N SER A 400 -24.34 -48.76 11.93
CA SER A 400 -23.93 -48.09 10.69
C SER A 400 -24.76 -46.84 10.34
N THR A 401 -25.99 -46.74 10.85
CA THR A 401 -26.94 -45.67 10.54
C THR A 401 -27.07 -44.58 11.61
N GLU A 402 -26.51 -44.79 12.80
CA GLU A 402 -26.71 -43.91 13.95
C GLU A 402 -25.35 -43.52 14.54
N THR A 403 -25.16 -42.24 14.83
CA THR A 403 -23.96 -41.77 15.50
C THR A 403 -24.00 -42.13 16.96
N ASP A 404 -22.88 -42.68 17.44
CA ASP A 404 -22.79 -43.13 18.82
C ASP A 404 -23.01 -41.96 19.79
N ARG A 405 -23.75 -42.21 20.87
CA ARG A 405 -24.13 -41.16 21.83
C ARG A 405 -22.92 -40.47 22.46
N SER A 406 -21.83 -41.19 22.66
CA SER A 406 -20.57 -40.64 23.17
C SER A 406 -19.95 -39.65 22.18
N ILE A 407 -19.97 -39.96 20.88
CA ILE A 407 -19.52 -39.06 19.81
C ILE A 407 -20.43 -37.82 19.71
N GLN A 408 -21.75 -38.01 19.80
CA GLN A 408 -22.69 -36.89 19.81
C GLN A 408 -22.45 -35.97 21.02
N CYS A 409 -22.12 -36.54 22.19
CA CYS A 409 -21.74 -35.77 23.37
C CYS A 409 -20.50 -34.91 23.11
N LEU A 410 -19.45 -35.45 22.47
CA LEU A 410 -18.26 -34.68 22.10
C LEU A 410 -18.59 -33.51 21.18
N HIS A 411 -19.50 -33.73 20.21
CA HIS A 411 -20.00 -32.65 19.35
C HIS A 411 -20.76 -31.58 20.14
N ASP A 412 -21.42 -31.94 21.25
CA ASP A 412 -22.25 -31.01 22.01
C ASP A 412 -21.54 -30.32 23.19
N ILE A 413 -20.25 -30.62 23.45
CA ILE A 413 -19.44 -30.00 24.53
C ILE A 413 -19.51 -28.46 24.52
N SER A 414 -19.56 -27.83 23.34
CA SER A 414 -19.63 -26.37 23.28
C SER A 414 -20.95 -25.77 23.75
N LYS A 415 -22.02 -26.57 23.83
CA LYS A 415 -23.35 -26.10 24.19
C LYS A 415 -23.54 -26.01 25.70
N SER A 416 -22.80 -26.80 26.48
CA SER A 416 -22.95 -26.89 27.93
C SER A 416 -22.27 -25.76 28.72
N ASN A 417 -21.46 -24.93 28.07
CA ASN A 417 -20.75 -23.81 28.70
C ASN A 417 -21.50 -22.46 28.61
N LYS A 418 -22.80 -22.50 28.28
CA LYS A 418 -23.72 -21.37 28.36
C LYS A 418 -24.71 -21.60 29.49
#